data_AF-A0A382BAU7-F1
#
_entry.id   AF-A0A382BAU7-F1
#
_cell.length_a   1.000
_cell.length_b   1.000
_cell.length_c   1.000
_cell.angle_alpha   90.00
_cell.angle_beta   90.00
_cell.angle_gamma   90.00
#
_symmetry.space_group_name_H-M   'P 1'
#
loop_
_entity.id
_entity.type
_entity.pdbx_description
1 polymer ?
#
loop_
_entity_poly.entity_id
_entity_poly.type
_entity_poly.pdbx_seq_one_letter_code
_entity_poly.pdbx_strand_id
1 'polypeptide(L)' 'MQYKVFVAVEFKGLAEEAHKEIAERLEEHGVEKIPTVSSAWEYACEAEDDTDAKDQAIQEFVNVVRTYPCE' A
#
# COMPACT_ATOMS: atom_id res chain seq x y z
N MET A 1 7.37 -18.07 4.18
CA MET A 1 8.49 -17.30 4.77
C MET A 1 7.97 -15.89 5.04
N GLN A 2 8.55 -15.17 6.00
CA GLN A 2 8.12 -13.79 6.26
C GLN A 2 8.85 -12.82 5.33
N TYR A 3 8.09 -12.03 4.58
CA TYR A 3 8.60 -11.03 3.66
C TYR A 3 8.20 -9.63 4.09
N LYS A 4 9.05 -8.67 3.75
CA LYS A 4 8.75 -7.23 3.82
C LYS A 4 8.89 -6.66 2.42
N VAL A 5 7.77 -6.20 1.87
CA VAL A 5 7.72 -5.65 0.53
C VAL A 5 7.67 -4.13 0.61
N PHE A 6 8.65 -3.50 -0.02
CA PHE A 6 8.67 -2.05 -0.18
C PHE A 6 7.90 -1.66 -1.44
N VAL A 7 6.86 -0.86 -1.27
CA VAL A 7 6.00 -0.39 -2.36
C VAL A 7 6.17 1.12 -2.48
N ALA A 8 6.65 1.59 -3.63
CA ALA A 8 6.72 3.00 -3.97
C ALA A 8 5.68 3.32 -5.05
N VAL A 9 4.91 4.39 -4.84
CA VAL A 9 3.81 4.78 -5.72
C VAL A 9 3.90 6.25 -6.11
N GLU A 10 3.31 6.60 -7.24
CA GLU A 10 3.14 7.99 -7.67
C GLU A 10 1.66 8.23 -7.93
N PHE A 11 1.04 9.06 -7.10
CA PHE A 11 -0.35 9.48 -7.28
C PHE A 11 -0.42 10.67 -8.24
N LYS A 12 -1.25 10.57 -9.28
CA LYS A 12 -1.47 11.67 -10.26
C LYS A 12 -2.91 12.13 -10.21
N GLY A 13 -3.11 13.43 -10.04
CA GLY A 13 -4.44 14.04 -10.10
C GLY A 13 -5.32 13.77 -8.88
N LEU A 14 -4.75 13.29 -7.77
CA LEU A 14 -5.44 13.17 -6.49
C LEU A 14 -5.23 14.43 -5.64
N ALA A 15 -6.29 14.84 -4.94
CA ALA A 15 -6.23 15.92 -3.96
C ALA A 15 -5.47 15.47 -2.71
N GLU A 16 -4.94 16.42 -1.94
CA GLU A 16 -4.20 16.13 -0.71
C GLU A 16 -5.07 15.39 0.34
N GLU A 17 -6.36 15.70 0.41
CA GLU A 17 -7.31 14.99 1.28
C GLU A 17 -7.45 13.51 0.90
N ALA A 18 -7.42 13.19 -0.40
CA ALA A 18 -7.46 11.82 -0.89
C ALA A 18 -6.20 11.04 -0.49
N HIS A 19 -5.04 11.69 -0.47
CA HIS A 19 -3.80 11.05 -0.01
C HIS A 19 -3.85 10.67 1.46
N LYS A 20 -4.50 11.49 2.29
CA LYS A 20 -4.67 11.20 3.71
C LYS A 20 -5.63 10.03 3.93
N GLU A 21 -6.78 10.04 3.26
CA GLU A 21 -7.75 8.95 3.36
C GLU A 21 -7.17 7.60 2.88
N ILE A 22 -6.49 7.60 1.72
CA ILE A 22 -5.81 6.41 1.21
C ILE A 22 -4.73 5.95 2.20
N ALA A 23 -4.00 6.87 2.81
CA ALA A 23 -2.97 6.52 3.78
C ALA A 23 -3.54 5.82 5.01
N GLU A 24 -4.60 6.37 5.60
CA GLU A 24 -5.27 5.77 6.75
C GLU A 24 -5.81 4.37 6.40
N ARG A 25 -6.38 4.19 5.21
CA ARG A 25 -6.90 2.91 4.74
C ARG A 25 -5.81 1.87 4.47
N LEU A 26 -4.67 2.28 3.91
CA LEU A 26 -3.53 1.38 3.70
C LEU A 26 -3.02 0.86 5.05
N GLU A 27 -2.93 1.73 6.06
CA GLU A 27 -2.53 1.32 7.41
C GLU A 27 -3.53 0.33 8.05
N GLU A 28 -4.84 0.51 7.84
CA GLU A 28 -5.86 -0.46 8.28
C GLU A 28 -5.69 -1.86 7.66
N HIS A 29 -5.14 -1.92 6.45
CA HIS A 29 -4.89 -3.15 5.70
C HIS A 29 -3.46 -3.72 5.94
N GLY A 30 -2.72 -3.17 6.91
CA GLY A 30 -1.37 -3.64 7.25
C GLY A 30 -0.28 -3.17 6.28
N VAL A 31 -0.57 -2.15 5.47
CA VAL A 31 0.39 -1.47 4.60
C VAL A 31 0.83 -0.19 5.32
N GLU A 32 2.00 -0.24 5.95
CA GLU A 32 2.50 0.83 6.83
C GLU A 32 3.22 1.93 6.04
N LYS A 33 3.00 3.19 6.41
CA LYS A 33 3.65 4.32 5.74
C LYS A 33 5.11 4.46 6.19
N ILE A 34 6.01 4.70 5.23
CA ILE A 34 7.40 4.98 5.56
C ILE A 34 7.56 6.49 5.87
N PRO A 35 7.96 6.87 7.09
CA PRO A 35 7.91 8.26 7.54
C PRO A 35 8.87 9.19 6.78
N THR A 36 9.95 8.64 6.21
CA THR A 36 10.96 9.39 5.47
C THR A 36 10.62 9.59 4.00
N VAL A 37 9.64 8.86 3.45
CA VAL A 37 9.28 8.88 2.03
C VAL A 37 7.77 8.95 1.90
N SER A 38 7.24 10.11 1.51
CA SER A 38 5.80 10.41 1.48
C SER A 38 4.97 9.48 0.59
N SER A 39 5.60 8.81 -0.38
CA SER A 39 4.96 7.96 -1.38
C SER A 39 5.47 6.51 -1.33
N ALA A 40 6.00 6.08 -0.18
CA ALA A 40 6.46 4.72 0.02
C ALA A 40 5.81 4.06 1.25
N TRP A 41 5.66 2.76 1.11
CA TRP A 41 4.88 1.90 1.98
C TRP A 41 5.61 0.58 2.21
N GLU A 42 5.41 -0.02 3.38
CA GLU A 42 5.91 -1.33 3.74
C GLU A 42 4.73 -2.28 3.97
N TYR A 43 4.76 -3.44 3.31
CA TYR A 43 3.79 -4.50 3.55
C TYR A 43 4.51 -5.74 4.06
N ALA A 44 4.14 -6.19 5.26
CA ALA A 44 4.67 -7.40 5.87
C ALA A 44 3.69 -8.55 5.68
N CYS A 45 4.11 -9.62 5.01
CA CYS A 45 3.27 -10.78 4.73
C CYS A 45 4.03 -12.10 4.85
N GLU A 46 3.26 -13.20 4.96
CA GLU A 46 3.78 -14.54 4.78
C GLU A 46 3.48 -15.01 3.36
N ALA A 47 4.53 -15.38 2.63
CA ALA A 47 4.43 -15.80 1.23
C ALA A 47 5.30 -17.04 0.95
N GLU A 48 5.01 -17.72 -0.16
CA GLU A 48 5.79 -18.89 -0.60
C GLU A 48 7.17 -18.48 -1.13
N ASP A 49 7.21 -17.41 -1.94
CA ASP A 49 8.42 -16.85 -2.54
C ASP A 49 8.31 -15.32 -2.76
N ASP A 50 9.39 -14.70 -3.24
CA ASP A 50 9.46 -13.26 -3.51
C ASP A 50 8.41 -12.76 -4.53
N THR A 51 7.95 -13.60 -5.46
CA THR A 51 6.93 -13.27 -6.46
C THR A 51 5.57 -13.19 -5.80
N ASP A 52 5.19 -14.22 -5.04
CA ASP A 52 3.95 -14.28 -4.27
C ASP A 52 3.84 -13.11 -3.28
N ALA A 53 4.92 -12.80 -2.56
CA ALA A 53 4.95 -11.64 -1.66
C ALA A 53 4.65 -10.32 -2.37
N LYS A 54 5.23 -10.12 -3.57
CA LYS A 54 5.03 -8.90 -4.37
C LYS A 54 3.62 -8.83 -4.94
N ASP A 55 3.08 -9.94 -5.42
CA ASP A 55 1.72 -10.00 -5.94
C ASP A 55 0.71 -9.68 -4.82
N GLN A 56 0.88 -10.23 -3.63
CA GLN A 56 0.05 -9.90 -2.46
C GLN A 56 0.14 -8.41 -2.10
N ALA A 57 1.36 -7.85 -2.03
CA ALA A 57 1.55 -6.43 -1.72
C ALA A 57 0.87 -5.50 -2.74
N ILE A 58 0.99 -5.81 -4.03
CA ILE A 58 0.34 -5.05 -5.10
C ILE A 58 -1.18 -5.20 -5.00
N GLN A 59 -1.69 -6.41 -4.78
CA GLN A 59 -3.11 -6.66 -4.66
C GLN A 59 -3.73 -5.88 -3.51
N GLU A 60 -3.16 -5.92 -2.31
CA GLU A 60 -3.68 -5.18 -1.17
C GLU A 60 -3.63 -3.67 -1.39
N PHE A 61 -2.51 -3.17 -1.93
CA PHE A 61 -2.40 -1.75 -2.26
C PHE A 61 -3.45 -1.31 -3.27
N VAL A 62 -3.62 -2.07 -4.36
CA VAL A 62 -4.57 -1.76 -5.43
C VAL A 62 -6.01 -1.91 -4.97
N ASN A 63 -6.33 -2.89 -4.10
CA ASN A 63 -7.67 -3.07 -3.54
C ASN A 63 -8.10 -1.82 -2.76
N VAL A 64 -7.22 -1.29 -1.90
CA VAL A 64 -7.49 -0.07 -1.14
C VAL A 64 -7.66 1.15 -2.06
N VAL A 65 -6.78 1.33 -3.04
CA VAL A 65 -6.83 2.52 -3.92
C VAL A 65 -7.99 2.44 -4.93
N ARG A 66 -8.35 1.25 -5.42
CA ARG A 66 -9.45 1.08 -6.39
C ARG A 66 -10.82 1.38 -5.80
N THR A 67 -10.97 1.23 -4.49
CA THR A 67 -12.22 1.58 -3.83
C THR A 67 -12.42 3.09 -3.69
N TYR A 68 -11.49 3.95 -4.13
CA TYR A 68 -11.62 5.41 -4.02
C TYR A 68 -12.46 6.08 -5.14
N PRO A 69 -13.32 7.08 -4.83
CA PRO A 69 -13.70 7.50 -3.48
C PRO A 69 -14.50 6.38 -2.80
N CYS A 70 -14.13 6.06 -1.56
CA CYS A 70 -14.75 4.96 -0.81
C CYS A 70 -16.25 5.22 -0.72
N GLU A 71 -17.07 4.25 -1.19
CA GLU A 71 -18.54 4.31 -1.13
C GLU A 71 -19.08 4.43 0.31
#